data_AF-I1CIL4-F1
#
_entry.id   AF-I1CIL4-F1
#
_cell.length_a   1.000
_cell.length_b   1.000
_cell.length_c   1.000
_cell.angle_alpha   90.00
_cell.angle_beta   90.00
_cell.angle_gamma   90.00
#
_symmetry.space_group_name_H-M   'P 1'
#
loop_
_entity.id
_entity.type
_entity.pdbx_description
1 polymer ?
#
loop_
_entity_poly.entity_id
_entity_poly.type
_entity_poly.pdbx_seq_one_letter_code
_entity_poly.pdbx_strand_id
1 'polypeptide(L)'
;MSTVYNDVITGKLARHSSTIPSKMYRDFLKSALTTKIHLSAILKRMTYIPPNKMKTVVAPMIQIMRLSCIIYGMNIIDKKVYTLQKLCTFNYPSTLREVKSGGMTAMINGFGLIESMIKNIEAMIIEFSITPSNAMSNIKNGRKKSTTAKTIDTDEYISTVIPCPGSGNEDKQEEDEQEDEQEDEEQ
;
A
#
# COMPACT_ATOMS: atom_id res chain seq x y z
N MET A 1 32.65 4.10 -41.21
CA MET A 1 31.96 5.31 -40.68
C MET A 1 30.61 5.40 -41.37
N SER A 2 29.44 5.49 -40.77
CA SER A 2 28.96 5.43 -39.38
C SER A 2 27.46 5.14 -39.50
N THR A 3 26.99 4.00 -39.03
CA THR A 3 25.55 3.70 -38.88
C THR A 3 25.34 2.86 -37.62
N VAL A 4 25.70 3.41 -36.46
CA VAL A 4 25.42 2.79 -35.14
C VAL A 4 24.98 3.87 -34.12
N TYR A 5 24.20 4.87 -34.53
CA TYR A 5 23.90 6.00 -33.62
C TYR A 5 22.44 6.47 -33.54
N ASN A 6 21.44 5.68 -33.96
CA ASN A 6 20.04 6.14 -33.90
C ASN A 6 19.04 5.23 -33.17
N ASP A 7 19.46 4.12 -32.56
CA ASP A 7 18.51 3.24 -31.84
C ASP A 7 18.39 3.47 -30.33
N VAL A 8 19.10 4.46 -29.76
CA VAL A 8 19.03 4.75 -28.31
C VAL A 8 17.96 5.81 -27.96
N ILE A 9 17.45 6.58 -28.93
CA ILE A 9 16.56 7.73 -28.65
C ILE A 9 15.06 7.40 -28.77
N THR A 10 14.71 6.26 -29.37
CA THR A 10 13.31 5.86 -29.45
C THR A 10 13.08 4.73 -28.45
N GLY A 11 12.55 5.06 -27.27
CA GLY A 11 12.05 4.11 -26.26
C GLY A 11 10.87 3.23 -26.75
N LYS A 12 10.87 2.84 -28.02
CA LYS A 12 9.97 1.88 -28.68
C LYS A 12 10.33 0.42 -28.38
N LEU A 13 11.44 0.16 -27.68
CA LEU A 13 11.86 -1.17 -27.25
C LEU A 13 11.44 -1.52 -25.81
N ALA A 14 10.46 -0.83 -25.23
CA ALA A 14 9.60 -1.50 -24.25
C ALA A 14 8.59 -2.34 -25.05
N ARG A 15 9.10 -3.39 -25.73
CA ARG A 15 8.27 -4.43 -26.34
C ARG A 15 7.25 -4.86 -25.30
N HIS A 16 6.05 -5.18 -25.78
CA HIS A 16 4.93 -5.77 -25.07
C HIS A 16 5.35 -6.89 -24.10
N SER A 17 5.94 -6.56 -22.94
CA SER A 17 5.67 -7.31 -21.74
C SER A 17 4.24 -6.95 -21.41
N SER A 18 3.33 -7.71 -22.04
CA SER A 18 1.99 -7.92 -21.50
C SER A 18 2.21 -8.09 -20.01
N THR A 19 1.72 -7.14 -19.20
CA THR A 19 1.79 -7.27 -17.75
C THR A 19 1.00 -8.54 -17.47
N ILE A 20 1.71 -9.65 -17.25
CA ILE A 20 1.07 -10.95 -17.16
C ILE A 20 0.08 -10.82 -16.01
N PRO A 21 -1.22 -11.15 -16.21
CA PRO A 21 -2.23 -10.99 -15.16
C PRO A 21 -1.81 -11.63 -13.82
N SER A 22 -1.00 -12.69 -13.88
CA SER A 22 -0.37 -13.33 -12.71
C SER A 22 0.55 -12.39 -11.92
N LYS A 23 1.42 -11.61 -12.58
CA LYS A 23 2.29 -10.62 -11.92
C LYS A 23 1.49 -9.52 -11.27
N MET A 24 0.51 -8.97 -11.99
CA MET A 24 -0.38 -7.93 -11.44
C MET A 24 -1.12 -8.41 -10.18
N TYR A 25 -1.66 -9.63 -10.22
CA TYR A 25 -2.34 -10.23 -9.08
C TYR A 25 -1.38 -10.47 -7.91
N ARG A 26 -0.18 -11.00 -8.19
CA ARG A 26 0.85 -11.26 -7.18
C ARG A 26 1.28 -9.97 -6.48
N ASP A 27 1.55 -8.91 -7.23
CA ASP A 27 1.97 -7.63 -6.67
C ASP A 27 0.85 -6.98 -5.86
N PHE A 28 -0.39 -7.01 -6.37
CA PHE A 28 -1.56 -6.55 -5.63
C PHE A 28 -1.74 -7.30 -4.30
N LEU A 29 -1.64 -8.63 -4.31
CA LEU A 29 -1.78 -9.46 -3.12
C LEU A 29 -0.65 -9.16 -2.11
N LYS A 30 0.60 -9.03 -2.58
CA LYS A 30 1.74 -8.63 -1.72
C LYS A 30 1.48 -7.28 -1.06
N SER A 31 1.07 -6.28 -1.84
CA SER A 31 0.74 -4.95 -1.31
C SER A 31 -0.40 -5.01 -0.29
N ALA A 32 -1.49 -5.75 -0.58
CA ALA A 32 -2.63 -5.87 0.32
C ALA A 32 -2.24 -6.54 1.64
N LEU A 33 -1.45 -7.61 1.60
CA LEU A 33 -0.96 -8.30 2.80
C LEU A 33 -0.03 -7.39 3.62
N THR A 34 0.87 -6.66 2.97
CA THR A 34 1.75 -5.69 3.64
C THR A 34 0.94 -4.58 4.31
N THR A 35 -0.06 -4.01 3.62
CA THR A 35 -0.95 -3.00 4.20
C THR A 35 -1.74 -3.56 5.38
N LYS A 36 -2.19 -4.82 5.34
CA LYS A 36 -2.84 -5.48 6.49
C LYS A 36 -1.90 -5.55 7.69
N ILE A 37 -0.63 -5.91 7.49
CA ILE A 37 0.38 -5.98 8.55
C ILE A 37 0.57 -4.58 9.15
N HIS A 38 0.73 -3.55 8.32
CA HIS A 38 0.88 -2.18 8.80
C HIS A 38 -0.35 -1.68 9.55
N LEU A 39 -1.55 -1.88 9.04
CA LEU A 39 -2.79 -1.52 9.73
C LEU A 39 -2.88 -2.18 11.11
N SER A 40 -2.52 -3.46 11.18
CA SER A 40 -2.50 -4.22 12.43
C SER A 40 -1.47 -3.65 13.42
N ALA A 41 -0.28 -3.30 12.95
CA ALA A 41 0.75 -2.66 13.77
C ALA A 41 0.33 -1.27 14.25
N ILE A 42 -0.34 -0.48 13.40
CA ILE A 42 -0.89 0.83 13.74
C ILE A 42 -1.92 0.70 14.87
N LEU A 43 -2.86 -0.24 14.76
CA LEU A 43 -3.89 -0.45 15.77
C LEU A 43 -3.29 -0.91 17.12
N LYS A 44 -2.21 -1.70 17.10
CA LYS A 44 -1.50 -2.07 18.34
C LYS A 44 -0.84 -0.89 19.06
N ARG A 45 -0.55 0.22 18.34
CA ARG A 45 -0.06 1.46 18.95
C ARG A 45 -1.16 2.32 19.57
N MET A 46 -2.43 2.02 19.26
CA MET A 46 -3.60 2.75 19.74
C MET A 46 -4.27 2.00 20.90
N THR A 47 -3.58 1.84 22.03
CA THR A 47 -4.00 1.01 23.17
C THR A 47 -5.39 1.35 23.71
N TYR A 48 -5.85 2.60 23.54
CA TYR A 48 -7.11 3.11 24.08
C TYR A 48 -8.18 3.40 23.02
N ILE A 49 -8.02 2.89 21.79
CA ILE A 49 -9.01 3.08 20.74
C ILE A 49 -10.34 2.38 21.07
N PRO A 50 -11.49 3.08 20.99
CA PRO A 50 -12.78 2.44 21.21
C PRO A 50 -13.26 1.66 19.96
N PRO A 51 -14.17 0.67 20.10
CA PRO A 51 -14.45 -0.28 19.01
C PRO A 51 -15.09 0.39 17.79
N ASN A 52 -15.89 1.42 18.04
CA ASN A 52 -16.54 2.23 17.01
C ASN A 52 -15.54 3.08 16.20
N LYS A 53 -14.35 3.37 16.74
CA LYS A 53 -13.29 4.12 16.06
C LYS A 53 -12.27 3.23 15.36
N MET A 54 -12.17 1.94 15.70
CA MET A 54 -11.28 1.03 14.98
C MET A 54 -11.61 0.95 13.48
N LYS A 55 -12.91 1.02 13.13
CA LYS A 55 -13.37 0.96 11.74
C LYS A 55 -13.03 2.18 10.91
N THR A 56 -12.68 3.29 11.57
CA THR A 56 -12.33 4.56 10.91
C THR A 56 -10.84 4.69 10.61
N VAL A 57 -10.00 3.77 11.13
CA VAL A 57 -8.58 3.73 10.79
C VAL A 57 -8.44 3.13 9.39
N VAL A 58 -8.00 3.93 8.43
CA VAL A 58 -7.83 3.51 7.03
C VAL A 58 -6.36 3.60 6.64
N ALA A 59 -5.72 2.45 6.43
CA ALA A 59 -4.36 2.38 5.91
C ALA A 59 -4.34 2.53 4.38
N PRO A 60 -3.59 3.51 3.81
CA PRO A 60 -3.50 3.64 2.37
C PRO A 60 -2.65 2.52 1.74
N MET A 61 -3.01 2.12 0.53
CA MET A 61 -2.24 1.24 -0.34
C MET A 61 -2.21 1.83 -1.74
N ILE A 62 -1.04 1.87 -2.38
CA ILE A 62 -0.87 2.41 -3.72
C ILE A 62 -0.46 1.27 -4.65
N GLN A 63 -1.19 1.11 -5.75
CA GLN A 63 -0.83 0.19 -6.81
C GLN A 63 -0.46 1.00 -8.05
N ILE A 64 0.76 0.82 -8.54
CA ILE A 64 1.26 1.48 -9.76
C ILE A 64 1.40 0.42 -10.84
N MET A 65 0.68 0.60 -11.95
CA MET A 65 0.73 -0.26 -13.12
C MET A 65 1.00 0.58 -14.35
N ARG A 66 2.26 0.54 -14.82
CA ARG A 66 2.76 1.43 -15.88
C ARG A 66 2.55 2.90 -15.48
N LEU A 67 1.73 3.63 -16.22
CA LEU A 67 1.38 5.02 -15.95
C LEU A 67 0.07 5.15 -15.14
N SER A 68 -0.58 4.05 -14.75
CA SER A 68 -1.82 4.10 -13.99
C SER A 68 -1.58 3.87 -12.50
N CYS A 69 -2.11 4.76 -11.67
CA CYS A 69 -2.07 4.67 -10.23
C CYS A 69 -3.48 4.44 -9.68
N ILE A 70 -3.60 3.46 -8.80
CA ILE A 70 -4.83 3.20 -8.05
C ILE A 70 -4.50 3.30 -6.57
N ILE A 71 -5.24 4.15 -5.87
CA ILE A 71 -5.16 4.28 -4.41
C ILE A 71 -6.30 3.48 -3.82
N TYR A 72 -5.95 2.61 -2.88
CA TYR A 72 -6.89 1.87 -2.06
C TYR A 72 -6.78 2.29 -0.60
N GLY A 73 -7.87 2.11 0.13
CA GLY A 73 -7.93 2.22 1.59
C GLY A 73 -8.28 0.88 2.19
N MET A 74 -7.47 0.42 3.15
CA MET A 74 -7.75 -0.77 3.93
C MET A 74 -8.23 -0.41 5.34
N ASN A 75 -9.34 -0.98 5.76
CA ASN A 75 -9.83 -0.83 7.13
C ASN A 75 -10.47 -2.13 7.65
N ILE A 76 -10.69 -2.19 8.96
CA ILE A 76 -11.38 -3.30 9.63
C ILE A 76 -12.88 -3.00 9.68
N ILE A 77 -13.73 -3.90 9.18
CA ILE A 77 -15.19 -3.75 9.29
C ILE A 77 -15.79 -4.61 10.40
N ASP A 78 -15.15 -5.72 10.72
CA ASP A 78 -15.51 -6.62 11.81
C ASP A 78 -14.27 -7.38 12.30
N LYS A 79 -14.37 -8.15 13.39
CA LYS A 79 -13.27 -8.93 13.96
C LYS A 79 -12.58 -9.78 12.88
N LYS A 80 -11.29 -9.52 12.63
CA LYS A 80 -10.45 -10.21 11.64
C LYS A 80 -10.93 -10.08 10.19
N VAL A 81 -11.93 -9.24 9.92
CA VAL A 81 -12.47 -8.97 8.58
C VAL A 81 -12.01 -7.61 8.12
N TYR A 82 -11.19 -7.62 7.07
CA TYR A 82 -10.63 -6.44 6.43
C TYR A 82 -11.34 -6.20 5.11
N THR A 83 -11.49 -4.93 4.77
CA THR A 83 -11.99 -4.46 3.48
C THR A 83 -10.91 -3.64 2.83
N LEU A 84 -10.78 -3.79 1.51
CA LEU A 84 -9.90 -2.98 0.68
C LEU A 84 -10.77 -2.28 -0.36
N GLN A 85 -10.85 -0.95 -0.28
CA GLN A 85 -11.72 -0.14 -1.11
C GLN A 85 -10.90 0.72 -2.05
N LYS A 86 -11.28 0.75 -3.33
CA LYS A 86 -10.69 1.65 -4.32
C LYS A 86 -11.16 3.07 -4.03
N LEU A 87 -10.23 3.97 -3.71
CA LEU A 87 -10.54 5.36 -3.32
C LEU A 87 -10.35 6.33 -4.49
N CYS A 88 -9.26 6.16 -5.24
CA CYS A 88 -8.90 7.08 -6.31
C CYS A 88 -8.16 6.35 -7.43
N THR A 89 -8.25 6.88 -8.65
CA THR A 89 -7.43 6.46 -9.79
C THR A 89 -7.03 7.67 -10.58
N PHE A 90 -5.76 7.71 -10.96
CA PHE A 90 -5.22 8.72 -11.86
C PHE A 90 -4.12 8.10 -12.69
N ASN A 91 -3.76 8.77 -13.79
CA ASN A 91 -2.62 8.38 -14.60
C ASN A 91 -1.52 9.43 -14.48
N TYR A 92 -0.26 8.99 -14.53
CA TYR A 92 0.86 9.88 -14.80
C TYR A 92 0.68 10.46 -16.21
N PRO A 93 0.55 11.79 -16.34
CA PRO A 93 0.39 12.41 -17.65
C PRO A 93 1.66 12.17 -18.47
N SER A 94 1.47 11.65 -19.68
CA SER A 94 2.54 11.32 -20.63
C SER A 94 2.56 12.26 -21.84
N THR A 95 1.48 13.01 -22.05
CA THR A 95 1.35 13.96 -23.16
C THR A 95 1.02 15.37 -22.67
N LEU A 96 1.41 16.39 -23.45
CA LEU A 96 1.03 17.78 -23.17
C LEU A 96 -0.50 17.97 -23.11
N ARG A 97 -1.25 17.16 -23.88
CA ARG A 97 -2.71 17.17 -23.84
C ARG A 97 -3.23 16.72 -22.48
N GLU A 98 -2.70 15.64 -21.92
CA GLU A 98 -3.07 15.14 -20.59
C GLU A 98 -2.71 16.12 -19.48
N VAL A 99 -1.57 16.81 -19.61
CA VAL A 99 -1.18 17.89 -18.69
C VAL A 99 -2.21 19.02 -18.75
N LYS A 100 -2.55 19.50 -19.95
CA LYS A 100 -3.51 20.59 -20.17
C LYS A 100 -4.94 20.21 -19.77
N SER A 101 -5.30 18.93 -19.83
CA SER A 101 -6.63 18.44 -19.44
C SER A 101 -6.74 18.13 -17.93
N GLY A 102 -5.80 18.60 -17.10
CA GLY A 102 -5.88 18.44 -15.65
C GLY A 102 -5.32 17.13 -15.09
N GLY A 103 -4.56 16.36 -15.89
CA GLY A 103 -3.92 15.12 -15.43
C GLY A 103 -2.96 15.36 -14.24
N MET A 104 -2.24 16.48 -14.23
CA MET A 104 -1.41 16.87 -13.07
C MET A 104 -2.26 17.14 -11.83
N THR A 105 -3.40 17.81 -11.98
CA THR A 105 -4.32 18.09 -10.87
C THR A 105 -4.88 16.80 -10.29
N ALA A 106 -5.29 15.85 -11.13
CA ALA A 106 -5.75 14.55 -10.67
C ALA A 106 -4.66 13.78 -9.89
N MET A 107 -3.42 13.82 -10.37
CA MET A 107 -2.27 13.22 -9.69
C MET A 107 -1.99 13.88 -8.32
N ILE A 108 -1.93 15.21 -8.27
CA ILE A 108 -1.71 15.96 -7.03
C ILE A 108 -2.82 15.68 -6.02
N ASN A 109 -4.08 15.65 -6.45
CA ASN A 109 -5.22 15.33 -5.59
C ASN A 109 -5.13 13.91 -5.05
N GLY A 110 -4.70 12.95 -5.87
CA GLY A 110 -4.46 11.57 -5.45
C GLY A 110 -3.39 11.48 -4.34
N PHE A 111 -2.26 12.16 -4.51
CA PHE A 111 -1.23 12.21 -3.46
C PHE A 111 -1.68 12.98 -2.21
N GLY A 112 -2.43 14.06 -2.37
CA GLY A 112 -3.03 14.78 -1.24
C GLY A 112 -3.99 13.92 -0.42
N LEU A 113 -4.73 13.00 -1.06
CA LEU A 113 -5.55 12.02 -0.35
C LEU A 113 -4.70 11.09 0.53
N ILE A 114 -3.60 10.55 -0.01
CA ILE A 114 -2.67 9.69 0.75
C ILE A 114 -2.10 10.45 1.94
N GLU A 115 -1.63 11.68 1.73
CA GLU A 115 -1.10 12.54 2.79
C GLU A 115 -2.13 12.78 3.89
N SER A 116 -3.39 13.07 3.52
CA SER A 116 -4.48 13.24 4.48
C SER A 116 -4.74 11.96 5.29
N MET A 117 -4.72 10.79 4.65
CA MET A 117 -4.90 9.51 5.34
C MET A 117 -3.78 9.25 6.35
N ILE A 118 -2.52 9.53 5.98
CA ILE A 118 -1.37 9.37 6.87
C ILE A 118 -1.49 10.32 8.06
N LYS A 119 -1.77 11.60 7.83
CA LYS A 119 -1.96 12.59 8.91
C LYS A 119 -3.10 12.21 9.85
N ASN A 120 -4.19 11.65 9.33
CA ASN A 120 -5.30 11.17 10.15
C ASN A 120 -4.87 9.98 11.02
N ILE A 121 -4.09 9.02 10.48
CA ILE A 121 -3.53 7.92 11.27
C ILE A 121 -2.65 8.47 12.39
N GLU A 122 -1.74 9.40 12.08
CA GLU A 122 -0.85 10.01 13.08
C GLU A 122 -1.62 10.70 14.19
N ALA A 123 -2.65 11.48 13.84
CA ALA A 123 -3.53 12.12 14.81
C ALA A 123 -4.25 11.09 15.70
N MET A 124 -4.78 10.01 15.11
CA MET A 124 -5.41 8.92 15.88
C MET A 124 -4.42 8.18 16.77
N ILE A 125 -3.17 7.99 16.34
CA ILE A 125 -2.13 7.39 17.18
C ILE A 125 -1.89 8.29 18.40
N ILE A 126 -1.73 9.60 18.20
CA ILE A 126 -1.51 10.54 19.32
C ILE A 126 -2.71 10.53 20.27
N GLU A 127 -3.93 10.56 19.73
CA GLU A 127 -5.18 10.57 20.52
C GLU A 127 -5.36 9.28 21.34
N PHE A 128 -5.11 8.11 20.75
CA PHE A 128 -5.43 6.81 21.35
C PHE A 128 -4.24 6.04 21.94
N SER A 129 -3.02 6.57 21.85
CA SER A 129 -1.83 5.96 22.49
C SER A 129 -1.65 6.40 23.94
N ILE A 130 -2.15 7.59 24.30
CA ILE A 130 -2.00 8.14 25.65
C ILE A 130 -3.14 7.65 26.53
N THR A 131 -2.81 7.12 27.70
CA THR A 131 -3.82 6.78 28.73
C THR A 131 -4.65 8.03 28.99
N PRO A 132 -6.00 7.99 28.90
CA PRO A 132 -6.83 9.13 29.28
C PRO A 132 -6.62 9.38 30.77
N SER A 133 -5.63 10.20 31.08
CA SER A 133 -5.30 10.55 32.44
C SER A 133 -6.39 11.49 32.89
N ASN A 134 -7.33 10.95 33.66
CA ASN A 134 -8.11 11.71 34.62
C ASN A 134 -7.18 12.21 35.75
N ALA A 135 -6.01 12.77 35.43
CA ALA A 135 -4.98 13.15 36.40
C ALA A 135 -5.39 14.33 37.29
N MET A 136 -6.56 14.95 37.06
CA MET A 136 -7.08 16.03 37.92
C MET A 136 -8.46 15.78 38.54
N SER A 137 -9.24 14.78 38.13
CA SER A 137 -10.61 14.60 38.67
C SER A 137 -10.72 13.63 39.85
N ASN A 138 -9.69 12.82 40.13
CA ASN A 138 -9.74 11.80 41.19
C ASN A 138 -9.25 12.29 42.58
N ILE A 139 -8.69 13.49 42.70
CA ILE A 139 -8.20 14.02 43.99
C ILE A 139 -9.31 14.71 44.79
N LYS A 140 -10.37 15.21 44.14
CA LYS A 140 -11.37 16.04 44.83
C LYS A 140 -12.61 15.29 45.32
N ASN A 141 -12.93 14.13 44.75
CA ASN A 141 -14.15 13.40 45.07
C ASN A 141 -13.82 11.96 45.43
N GLY A 142 -13.78 11.66 46.73
CA GLY A 142 -13.66 10.31 47.25
C GLY A 142 -14.61 9.35 46.53
N ARG A 143 -14.01 8.45 45.74
CA ARG A 143 -14.56 7.15 45.32
C ARG A 143 -15.96 7.17 44.68
N LYS A 144 -16.00 7.35 43.36
CA LYS A 144 -16.87 6.55 42.49
C LYS A 144 -16.00 5.91 41.40
N LYS A 145 -16.01 4.58 41.34
CA LYS A 145 -15.33 3.77 40.31
C LYS A 145 -15.73 4.36 38.96
N SER A 146 -14.78 5.02 38.28
CA SER A 146 -14.99 5.37 36.89
C SER A 146 -15.06 4.05 36.13
N THR A 147 -16.13 3.89 35.34
CA THR A 147 -16.24 2.84 34.35
C THR A 147 -15.00 2.93 33.48
N THR A 148 -14.01 2.09 33.78
CA THR A 148 -12.77 1.99 33.02
C THR A 148 -13.22 1.76 31.59
N ALA A 149 -12.95 2.73 30.70
CA ALA A 149 -13.21 2.59 29.28
C ALA A 149 -12.62 1.23 28.89
N LYS A 150 -13.47 0.27 28.49
CA LYS A 150 -13.05 -1.10 28.20
C LYS A 150 -11.97 -1.02 27.12
N THR A 151 -10.72 -1.16 27.53
CA THR A 151 -9.60 -1.36 26.63
C THR A 151 -9.88 -2.63 25.86
N ILE A 152 -9.95 -2.52 24.55
CA ILE A 152 -10.23 -3.65 23.68
C ILE A 152 -8.97 -4.49 23.60
N ASP A 153 -9.15 -5.80 23.57
CA ASP A 153 -8.10 -6.69 23.11
C ASP A 153 -7.95 -6.55 21.59
N THR A 154 -7.00 -5.74 21.14
CA THR A 154 -6.72 -5.52 19.71
C THR A 154 -6.39 -6.83 18.99
N ASP A 155 -5.89 -7.86 19.69
CA ASP A 155 -5.60 -9.17 19.11
C ASP A 155 -6.87 -9.94 18.74
N GLU A 156 -8.04 -9.57 19.30
CA GLU A 156 -9.33 -10.12 18.86
C GLU A 156 -9.69 -9.64 17.44
N TYR A 157 -9.27 -8.44 17.07
CA TYR A 157 -9.60 -7.79 15.79
C TYR A 157 -8.57 -8.05 14.70
N ILE A 158 -7.34 -8.34 15.08
CA ILE A 158 -6.23 -8.56 14.16
C ILE A 158 -6.10 -10.05 13.83
N SER A 159 -5.75 -10.35 12.58
CA SER A 159 -5.39 -11.70 12.15
C SER A 159 -3.93 -11.75 11.72
N THR A 160 -3.22 -12.80 12.15
CA THR A 160 -1.88 -13.14 11.65
C THR A 160 -1.92 -13.34 10.14
N VAL A 161 -0.91 -12.82 9.44
CA VAL A 161 -0.72 -13.13 8.02
C VAL A 161 -0.04 -14.49 7.91
N ILE A 162 -0.66 -15.41 7.18
CA ILE A 162 -0.09 -16.71 6.86
C ILE A 162 0.69 -16.54 5.55
N PRO A 163 2.03 -16.75 5.55
CA PRO A 163 2.80 -16.73 4.32
C PRO A 163 2.25 -17.76 3.34
N CYS A 164 2.07 -17.38 2.07
CA CYS A 164 1.62 -18.33 1.06
C CYS A 164 2.81 -19.26 0.71
N PRO A 165 2.71 -20.58 0.95
CA PRO A 165 3.77 -21.51 0.56
C PRO A 165 3.79 -21.59 -0.97
N GLY A 166 4.78 -20.94 -1.59
CA GLY A 166 4.91 -20.87 -3.06
C GLY A 166 5.45 -19.56 -3.61
N SER A 167 5.67 -18.53 -2.79
CA SER A 167 6.23 -17.24 -3.28
C SER A 167 7.76 -17.11 -3.18
N GLY A 168 8.46 -18.19 -2.82
CA GLY A 168 9.93 -18.22 -2.77
C GLY A 168 10.45 -19.05 -3.94
N ASN A 169 11.06 -18.37 -4.92
CA ASN A 169 11.87 -18.89 -6.05
C ASN A 169 11.35 -18.51 -7.45
N GLU A 170 11.26 -17.22 -7.79
CA GLU A 170 11.19 -16.78 -9.20
C GLU A 170 11.92 -15.45 -9.45
N ASP A 171 13.00 -15.16 -8.72
CA ASP A 171 13.92 -14.04 -9.04
C ASP A 171 15.20 -14.54 -9.74
N LYS A 172 15.17 -15.69 -10.42
CA LYS A 172 16.29 -16.19 -11.22
C LYS A 172 15.80 -16.69 -12.58
N GLN A 173 16.59 -16.33 -13.60
CA GLN A 173 16.54 -16.71 -15.02
C GLN A 173 15.74 -15.78 -15.96
N GLU A 174 16.35 -14.64 -16.27
CA GLU A 174 16.56 -14.24 -17.67
C GLU A 174 18.07 -14.44 -17.94
N GLU A 175 18.48 -15.67 -18.23
CA GLU A 175 19.73 -15.94 -18.95
C GLU A 175 19.29 -16.42 -20.33
N ASP A 176 19.64 -15.64 -21.34
CA ASP A 176 19.38 -15.90 -22.75
C ASP A 176 20.04 -17.23 -23.16
N GLU A 177 19.23 -18.24 -23.46
CA GLU A 177 19.66 -19.36 -24.29
C GLU A 177 19.73 -18.87 -25.75
N GLN A 178 20.94 -18.66 -26.26
CA GLN A 178 21.22 -18.79 -27.69
C GLN A 178 22.30 -19.86 -27.85
N GLU A 179 21.82 -21.09 -28.05
CA GLU A 179 22.53 -22.08 -28.85
C GLU A 179 22.54 -21.58 -30.30
N ASP A 180 23.72 -21.50 -30.90
CA ASP A 180 23.94 -21.88 -32.29
C ASP A 180 25.42 -22.28 -32.42
N GLU A 181 25.63 -23.59 -32.47
CA GLU A 181 26.90 -24.23 -32.81
C GLU A 181 27.16 -24.17 -34.32
N GLN A 182 28.44 -23.90 -34.66
CA GLN A 182 29.24 -24.42 -35.78
C GLN A 182 28.88 -23.91 -37.22
N GLU A 183 29.81 -23.68 -38.14
CA GLU A 183 31.13 -24.28 -38.38
C GLU A 183 31.95 -23.41 -39.39
N ASP A 184 33.26 -23.33 -39.15
CA ASP A 184 34.46 -23.23 -40.02
C ASP A 184 34.43 -22.66 -41.47
N GLU A 185 35.43 -21.83 -41.79
CA GLU A 185 36.58 -22.29 -42.61
C GLU A 185 37.78 -21.30 -42.59
N GLU A 186 38.97 -21.87 -42.42
CA GLU A 186 40.30 -21.26 -42.50
C GLU A 186 40.68 -20.86 -43.95
N GLN A 187 41.15 -19.62 -44.16
CA GLN A 187 42.42 -19.24 -44.83
C GLN A 187 42.47 -17.74 -45.16
#